data_AF-A0A7S2KUL5-F1
#
_entry.id   AF-A0A7S2KUL5-F1
#
_cell.length_a   1.000
_cell.length_b   1.000
_cell.length_c   1.000
_cell.angle_alpha   90.00
_cell.angle_beta   90.00
_cell.angle_gamma   90.00
#
_symmetry.space_group_name_H-M   'P 1'
#
loop_
_entity.id
_entity.type
_entity.pdbx_description
1 polymer ?
#
loop_
_entity_poly.entity_id
_entity_poly.type
_entity_poly.pdbx_seq_one_letter_code
_entity_poly.pdbx_strand_id
1 'polypeptide(L)'
;APASRTACTATHGCAWRVGPWSPCSASCGRGVQTRAAACQTGREEDCPAPAPPTLQQCHSLSGCAWLPSAWGECSRACGYGVRHRTLRCSSGADADCARADL
;
A
#
# COMPACT_ATOMS: atom_id res chain seq x y z
N ALA A 1 49.77 33.23 -12.56
CA ALA A 1 48.64 33.60 -13.44
C ALA A 1 47.33 33.27 -12.70
N PRO A 2 46.28 34.10 -12.80
CA PRO A 2 44.98 33.77 -12.20
C PRO A 2 44.32 32.59 -12.93
N ALA A 3 43.41 31.89 -12.25
CA ALA A 3 42.71 30.74 -12.82
C ALA A 3 41.79 31.19 -13.95
N SER A 4 41.89 30.52 -15.11
CA SER A 4 41.06 30.78 -16.29
C SER A 4 39.71 30.04 -16.28
N ARG A 5 39.42 29.27 -15.22
CA ARG A 5 38.21 28.46 -15.08
C ARG A 5 37.71 28.50 -13.63
N THR A 6 36.39 28.54 -13.48
CA THR A 6 35.70 28.39 -12.20
C THR A 6 34.49 27.49 -12.37
N ALA A 7 34.02 26.87 -11.29
CA ALA A 7 32.82 26.05 -11.29
C ALA A 7 31.56 26.93 -11.22
N CYS A 8 30.48 26.47 -11.85
CA CYS A 8 29.15 27.05 -11.72
C CYS A 8 28.11 25.94 -11.58
N THR A 9 26.96 26.27 -10.98
CA THR A 9 25.82 25.34 -10.81
C THR A 9 24.57 25.99 -11.40
N ALA A 10 23.94 25.32 -12.36
CA ALA A 10 22.67 25.74 -12.94
C ALA A 10 21.59 24.71 -12.59
N THR A 11 20.64 25.09 -11.74
CA THR A 11 19.55 24.22 -11.27
C THR A 11 18.21 24.54 -11.95
N HIS A 12 18.17 25.59 -12.77
CA HIS A 12 16.98 26.07 -13.46
C HIS A 12 16.59 25.10 -14.60
N GLY A 13 15.88 24.03 -14.24
CA GLY A 13 15.47 22.95 -15.14
C GLY A 13 15.62 21.55 -14.52
N CYS A 14 16.29 21.45 -13.37
CA CYS A 14 16.37 20.20 -12.61
C CYS A 14 15.01 19.86 -12.00
N ALA A 15 14.57 18.62 -12.21
CA ALA A 15 13.29 18.11 -11.73
C ALA A 15 13.44 16.74 -11.07
N TRP A 16 12.44 16.37 -10.26
CA TRP A 16 12.35 15.05 -9.66
C TRP A 16 11.93 14.01 -10.69
N ARG A 17 12.69 12.91 -10.77
CA ARG A 17 12.27 11.67 -11.42
C ARG A 17 11.52 10.82 -10.41
N VAL A 18 10.31 10.43 -10.77
CA VAL A 18 9.41 9.65 -9.90
C VAL A 18 9.14 8.31 -10.54
N GLY A 19 9.38 7.23 -9.80
CA GLY A 19 9.10 5.87 -10.22
C GLY A 19 7.63 5.48 -10.02
N PRO A 20 7.21 4.32 -10.56
CA PRO A 20 5.91 3.75 -10.26
C PRO A 20 5.81 3.39 -8.78
N TRP A 21 4.58 3.32 -8.28
CA TRP A 21 4.30 2.75 -6.97
C TRP A 21 4.54 1.24 -6.97
N SER A 22 5.06 0.74 -5.85
CA SER A 22 5.10 -0.69 -5.55
C SER A 22 3.68 -1.24 -5.45
N PRO A 23 3.52 -2.57 -5.51
CA PRO A 23 2.29 -3.19 -5.01
C PRO A 23 2.00 -2.77 -3.57
N CYS A 24 0.73 -2.85 -3.18
CA CYS A 24 0.31 -2.60 -1.82
C CYS A 24 0.95 -3.64 -0.87
N SER A 25 1.43 -3.19 0.30
CA SER A 25 2.02 -4.07 1.31
C SER A 25 1.04 -5.09 1.86
N ALA A 26 -0.27 -4.81 1.79
CA ALA A 26 -1.34 -5.71 2.17
C ALA A 26 -1.97 -6.32 0.92
N SER A 27 -2.16 -7.64 0.93
CA SER A 27 -2.96 -8.34 -0.08
C SER A 27 -4.46 -8.22 0.18
N CYS A 28 -4.87 -7.91 1.41
CA CYS A 28 -6.25 -7.63 1.80
C CYS A 28 -6.31 -6.48 2.80
N GLY A 29 -7.23 -5.54 2.58
CA GLY A 29 -7.48 -4.38 3.43
C GLY A 29 -6.49 -3.25 3.20
N ARG A 30 -6.29 -2.45 4.26
CA ARG A 30 -5.41 -1.27 4.25
C ARG A 30 -3.94 -1.66 4.33
N GLY A 31 -3.13 -1.00 3.53
CA GLY A 31 -1.67 -1.12 3.55
C GLY A 31 -0.99 0.17 3.10
N VAL A 32 0.30 0.06 2.79
CA VAL A 32 1.10 1.14 2.22
C VAL A 32 1.80 0.67 0.95
N GLN A 33 2.08 1.59 0.04
CA GLN A 33 2.92 1.36 -1.12
C GLN A 33 3.99 2.43 -1.17
N THR A 34 5.15 2.06 -1.73
CA THR A 34 6.32 2.92 -1.80
C THR A 34 6.73 3.18 -3.24
N ARG A 35 7.45 4.27 -3.49
CA ARG A 35 8.06 4.54 -4.80
C ARG A 35 9.39 5.24 -4.64
N ALA A 36 10.22 5.16 -5.68
CA ALA A 36 11.44 5.95 -5.76
C ALA A 36 11.13 7.37 -6.23
N ALA A 37 11.82 8.35 -5.64
CA ALA A 37 11.91 9.71 -6.14
C ALA A 37 13.36 10.17 -6.01
N ALA A 38 13.95 10.70 -7.09
CA ALA A 38 15.32 11.19 -7.08
C ALA A 38 15.46 12.40 -8.00
N CYS A 39 16.32 13.35 -7.65
CA CYS A 39 16.63 14.45 -8.56
C CYS A 39 17.31 13.91 -9.83
N GLN A 40 17.02 14.51 -10.99
CA GLN A 40 17.64 14.12 -12.27
C GLN A 40 19.17 14.12 -12.24
N THR A 41 19.77 14.97 -11.40
CA THR A 41 21.23 15.12 -11.25
C THR A 41 21.82 14.15 -10.23
N GLY A 42 20.98 13.42 -9.48
CA GLY A 42 21.38 12.59 -8.33
C GLY A 42 21.65 13.37 -7.05
N ARG A 43 21.56 14.72 -7.09
CA ARG A 43 21.75 15.63 -5.97
C ARG A 43 20.44 16.30 -5.63
N GLU A 44 19.93 16.08 -4.42
CA GLU A 44 18.62 16.61 -4.01
C GLU A 44 18.63 18.15 -3.97
N GLU A 45 19.77 18.75 -3.64
CA GLU A 45 19.97 20.20 -3.60
C GLU A 45 19.79 20.90 -4.96
N ASP A 46 19.93 20.16 -6.07
CA ASP A 46 19.72 20.70 -7.41
C ASP A 46 18.23 20.79 -7.77
N CYS A 47 17.35 20.09 -7.04
CA CYS A 47 15.91 20.08 -7.26
C CYS A 47 15.21 20.96 -6.20
N PRO A 48 14.94 22.25 -6.48
CA PRO A 48 14.46 23.20 -5.48
C PRO A 48 13.01 22.96 -5.02
N ALA A 49 12.24 22.21 -5.81
CA ALA A 49 10.90 21.78 -5.41
C ALA A 49 10.99 20.71 -4.31
N PRO A 50 10.00 20.62 -3.40
CA PRO A 50 9.96 19.55 -2.41
C PRO A 50 9.99 18.16 -3.06
N ALA A 51 10.69 17.22 -2.42
CA ALA A 51 10.68 15.83 -2.84
C ALA A 51 9.24 15.29 -2.86
N PRO A 52 8.80 14.66 -3.96
CA PRO A 52 7.46 14.08 -4.02
C PRO A 52 7.35 12.91 -3.03
N PRO A 53 6.14 12.61 -2.51
CA PRO A 53 5.98 11.58 -1.48
C PRO A 53 6.39 10.21 -2.02
N THR A 54 7.17 9.49 -1.23
CA THR A 54 7.67 8.14 -1.54
C THR A 54 6.90 7.04 -0.83
N LEU A 55 5.92 7.40 0.01
CA LEU A 55 5.03 6.51 0.74
C LEU A 55 3.60 7.02 0.65
N GLN A 56 2.66 6.13 0.36
CA GLN A 56 1.23 6.45 0.44
C GLN A 56 0.39 5.26 0.91
N GLN A 57 -0.81 5.54 1.38
CA GLN A 57 -1.79 4.51 1.75
C GLN A 57 -2.36 3.83 0.50
N CYS A 58 -2.69 2.55 0.63
CA CYS A 58 -3.37 1.77 -0.40
C CYS A 58 -4.42 0.85 0.24
N HIS A 59 -5.35 0.38 -0.60
CA HIS A 59 -6.39 -0.57 -0.20
C HIS A 59 -6.46 -1.69 -1.23
N SER A 60 -6.19 -2.92 -0.81
CA SER A 60 -6.23 -4.09 -1.68
C SER A 60 -7.38 -5.01 -1.30
N LEU A 61 -8.12 -5.50 -2.29
CA LEU A 61 -9.19 -6.49 -2.08
C LEU A 61 -8.83 -7.86 -2.67
N SER A 62 -7.70 -7.97 -3.38
CA SER A 62 -7.36 -9.16 -4.19
C SER A 62 -7.16 -10.44 -3.38
N GLY A 63 -6.74 -10.32 -2.11
CA GLY A 63 -6.53 -11.44 -1.18
C GLY A 63 -7.55 -11.50 -0.05
N CYS A 64 -8.66 -10.75 -0.16
CA CYS A 64 -9.68 -10.75 0.87
C CYS A 64 -10.54 -11.99 0.78
N ALA A 65 -10.65 -12.69 1.91
CA ALA A 65 -11.45 -13.91 2.00
C ALA A 65 -12.07 -14.02 3.40
N TRP A 66 -13.30 -14.53 3.43
CA TRP A 66 -13.97 -14.91 4.66
C TRP A 66 -13.28 -16.12 5.30
N LEU A 67 -12.87 -15.97 6.56
CA LEU A 67 -12.28 -17.02 7.38
C LEU A 67 -13.36 -17.58 8.32
N PRO A 68 -13.89 -18.78 8.06
CA PRO A 68 -14.87 -19.40 8.95
C PRO A 68 -14.22 -19.90 10.24
N SER A 69 -14.91 -19.72 11.36
CA SER A 69 -14.60 -20.41 12.61
C SER A 69 -14.95 -21.90 12.53
N ALA A 70 -14.53 -22.65 13.55
CA ALA A 70 -15.12 -23.96 13.81
C ALA A 70 -16.65 -23.81 14.00
N TRP A 71 -17.39 -24.84 13.60
CA TRP A 71 -18.81 -24.94 13.89
C TRP A 71 -19.02 -25.11 15.39
N GLY A 72 -20.03 -24.43 15.93
CA GLY A 72 -20.52 -24.68 17.28
C GLY A 72 -21.28 -26.00 17.38
N GLU A 73 -21.74 -26.29 18.59
CA GLU A 73 -22.58 -27.45 18.87
C GLU A 73 -23.93 -27.37 18.14
N CYS A 74 -24.56 -28.53 17.97
CA CYS A 74 -25.92 -28.60 17.43
C CYS A 74 -26.90 -27.98 18.45
N SER A 75 -27.86 -27.18 17.98
CA SER A 75 -28.90 -26.61 18.83
C SER A 75 -29.79 -27.64 19.53
N ARG A 76 -29.67 -28.93 19.18
CA ARG A 76 -30.41 -30.03 19.78
C ARG A 76 -29.53 -31.25 19.98
N ALA A 77 -29.78 -31.97 21.07
CA ALA A 77 -29.15 -33.25 21.34
C ALA A 77 -29.70 -34.40 20.46
N CYS A 78 -30.94 -34.30 19.96
CA CYS A 78 -31.56 -35.30 19.08
C CYS A 78 -32.52 -34.68 18.04
N GLY A 79 -32.66 -35.32 16.88
CA GLY A 79 -33.47 -34.85 15.75
C GLY A 79 -32.80 -33.71 14.95
N TYR A 80 -33.58 -33.03 14.08
CA TYR A 80 -33.09 -31.93 13.25
C TYR A 80 -32.77 -30.68 14.08
N GLY A 81 -31.58 -30.11 13.91
CA GLY A 81 -31.12 -28.88 14.55
C GLY A 81 -30.20 -28.07 13.64
N VAL A 82 -29.73 -26.92 14.14
CA VAL A 82 -28.86 -25.99 13.42
C VAL A 82 -27.60 -25.78 14.24
N ARG A 83 -26.46 -25.63 13.56
CA ARG A 83 -25.20 -25.20 14.17
C ARG A 83 -24.81 -23.85 13.57
N HIS A 84 -24.25 -22.99 14.41
CA HIS A 84 -23.80 -21.66 14.01
C HIS A 84 -22.27 -21.64 13.94
N ARG A 85 -21.72 -20.78 13.08
CA ARG A 85 -20.30 -20.41 13.06
C ARG A 85 -20.19 -18.93 12.74
N THR A 86 -19.09 -18.30 13.11
CA THR A 86 -18.80 -16.92 12.73
C THR A 86 -17.88 -16.91 11.51
N LEU A 87 -18.00 -15.86 10.70
CA LEU A 87 -17.05 -15.55 9.64
C LEU A 87 -16.32 -14.27 10.06
N ARG A 88 -15.03 -14.18 9.80
CA ARG A 88 -14.25 -12.95 9.92
C ARG A 88 -13.50 -12.70 8.64
N CYS A 89 -13.39 -11.45 8.19
CA CYS A 89 -12.56 -11.16 7.02
C CYS A 89 -11.07 -11.36 7.32
N SER A 90 -10.27 -11.74 6.32
CA SER A 90 -8.81 -11.87 6.46
C SER A 90 -8.11 -10.56 6.82
N SER A 91 -8.66 -9.40 6.45
CA SER A 91 -8.19 -8.08 6.93
C SER A 91 -8.64 -7.73 8.35
N GLY A 92 -9.57 -8.51 8.93
CA GLY A 92 -10.29 -8.15 10.15
C GLY A 92 -11.41 -7.12 9.95
N ALA A 93 -11.63 -6.62 8.73
CA ALA A 93 -12.74 -5.72 8.40
C ALA A 93 -13.69 -6.38 7.39
N ASP A 94 -14.88 -6.74 7.87
CA ASP A 94 -15.91 -7.46 7.11
C ASP A 94 -16.33 -6.75 5.80
N ALA A 95 -16.25 -5.42 5.76
CA ALA A 95 -16.51 -4.63 4.57
C ALA A 95 -15.55 -4.92 3.41
N ASP A 96 -14.32 -5.35 3.69
CA ASP A 96 -13.34 -5.62 2.64
C ASP A 96 -13.70 -6.91 1.89
N CYS A 97 -14.02 -7.98 2.64
CA CYS A 97 -14.47 -9.24 2.05
C CYS A 97 -15.84 -9.11 1.38
N ALA A 98 -16.78 -8.37 1.97
CA ALA A 98 -18.06 -8.08 1.35
C ALA A 98 -17.94 -7.38 -0.01
N ARG A 99 -16.89 -6.57 -0.21
CA ARG A 99 -16.59 -5.90 -1.48
C ARG A 99 -15.78 -6.75 -2.45
N ALA A 100 -15.03 -7.73 -1.96
CA ALA A 100 -14.27 -8.65 -2.80
C ALA A 100 -15.17 -9.70 -3.47
N ASP A 101 -16.36 -9.95 -2.89
CA ASP A 101 -17.37 -10.88 -3.41
C ASP A 101 -18.34 -10.22 -4.43
N LEU A 102 -18.18 -8.93 -4.76
CA LEU A 102 -18.94 -8.18 -5.76
C LEU A 102 -18.33 -8.30 -7.16
#